data_AF-A0A956ECJ0-F1
#
_entry.id   AF-A0A956ECJ0-F1
#
_cell.length_a   1.000
_cell.length_b   1.000
_cell.length_c   1.000
_cell.angle_alpha   90.00
_cell.angle_beta   90.00
_cell.angle_gamma   90.00
#
_symmetry.space_group_name_H-M   'P 1'
#
loop_
_entity.id
_entity.type
_entity.pdbx_description
1 polymer ?
#
loop_
_entity_poly.entity_id
_entity_poly.type
_entity_poly.pdbx_seq_one_letter_code
_entity_poly.pdbx_strand_id
1 'polypeptide(L)'
;MEPAVVLAPGTERNALAARFAEVIRANVQASARKRDAFEELQGSVFIVVNDPPSPPDLPRASVAPGWGGALTLRFDLGQLAIHDGLVGVPVITFRGAPRLIEGLPELRPTLAGRAVQGSVASLSALRWVRRQSEDALKVYGLGRHPRLTLGVLRVLSRHRW
;
A
#
# COMPACT_ATOMS: atom_id res chain seq x y z
N MET A 1 -20.73 9.87 -5.15
CA MET A 1 -20.31 11.01 -4.28
C MET A 1 -18.98 11.51 -4.83
N GLU A 2 -18.55 12.77 -4.63
CA GLU A 2 -17.19 13.13 -5.09
C GLU A 2 -16.17 12.40 -4.20
N PRO A 3 -15.23 11.62 -4.77
CA PRO A 3 -14.27 10.87 -3.97
C PRO A 3 -13.32 11.85 -3.27
N ALA A 4 -13.40 11.95 -1.95
CA ALA A 4 -12.53 12.81 -1.17
C ALA A 4 -11.39 12.00 -0.59
N VAL A 5 -10.16 12.39 -0.92
CA VAL A 5 -8.94 11.86 -0.32
C VAL A 5 -8.29 13.01 0.41
N VAL A 6 -8.10 12.89 1.72
CA VAL A 6 -7.62 13.96 2.59
C VAL A 6 -6.44 13.45 3.42
N LEU A 7 -5.43 14.29 3.60
CA LEU A 7 -4.34 14.05 4.54
C LEU A 7 -4.75 14.67 5.89
N ALA A 8 -4.61 13.92 6.98
CA ALA A 8 -4.85 14.44 8.31
C ALA A 8 -3.73 15.42 8.72
N PRO A 9 -4.00 16.37 9.64
CA PRO A 9 -3.01 17.35 10.06
C PRO A 9 -1.69 16.72 10.50
N GLY A 10 -0.56 17.22 9.98
CA GLY A 10 0.79 16.71 10.23
C GLY A 10 1.23 15.62 9.25
N THR A 11 0.30 14.99 8.53
CA THR A 11 0.57 13.92 7.56
C THR A 11 1.12 14.47 6.24
N GLU A 12 1.01 15.78 5.99
CA GLU A 12 1.48 16.44 4.76
C GLU A 12 3.01 16.36 4.60
N ARG A 13 3.74 16.11 5.69
CA ARG A 13 5.19 15.93 5.69
C ARG A 13 5.62 14.49 5.38
N ASN A 14 4.69 13.55 5.41
CA ASN A 14 4.97 12.14 5.11
C ASN A 14 4.86 11.91 3.60
N ALA A 15 6.01 11.72 2.95
CA ALA A 15 6.10 11.57 1.50
C ALA A 15 5.35 10.33 0.98
N LEU A 16 5.29 9.25 1.77
CA LEU A 16 4.56 8.04 1.42
C LEU A 16 3.04 8.30 1.44
N ALA A 17 2.55 9.00 2.47
CA ALA A 17 1.15 9.37 2.58
C ALA A 17 0.70 10.27 1.43
N ALA A 18 1.48 11.30 1.10
CA ALA A 18 1.22 12.18 -0.04
C ALA A 18 1.16 11.40 -1.36
N ARG A 19 2.14 10.52 -1.61
CA ARG A 19 2.17 9.68 -2.80
C ARG A 19 0.95 8.75 -2.90
N PHE A 20 0.54 8.14 -1.79
CA PHE A 20 -0.64 7.25 -1.79
C PHE A 20 -1.92 8.04 -2.05
N ALA A 21 -2.04 9.23 -1.47
CA ALA A 21 -3.17 10.11 -1.76
C ALA A 21 -3.25 10.47 -3.25
N GLU A 22 -2.13 10.87 -3.86
CA GLU A 22 -2.07 11.20 -5.29
C GLU A 22 -2.42 10.02 -6.18
N VAL A 23 -1.84 8.85 -5.92
CA VAL A 23 -2.10 7.63 -6.69
C VAL A 23 -3.57 7.25 -6.62
N ILE A 24 -4.17 7.25 -5.43
CA ILE A 24 -5.58 6.90 -5.25
C ILE A 24 -6.47 7.91 -5.97
N ARG A 25 -6.24 9.23 -5.78
CA ARG A 25 -7.00 10.28 -6.47
C ARG A 25 -6.95 10.10 -7.98
N ALA A 26 -5.74 9.93 -8.55
CA ALA A 26 -5.56 9.74 -9.98
C ALA A 26 -6.30 8.47 -10.47
N ASN A 27 -6.23 7.37 -9.72
CA ASN A 27 -6.87 6.11 -10.07
C ASN A 27 -8.41 6.19 -10.07
N VAL A 28 -9.02 6.81 -9.06
CA VAL A 28 -10.49 6.94 -8.96
C VAL A 28 -11.05 7.98 -9.93
N GLN A 29 -10.25 8.98 -10.31
CA GLN A 29 -10.61 9.91 -11.37
C GLN A 29 -10.54 9.23 -12.75
N ALA A 30 -9.49 8.46 -13.01
CA ALA A 30 -9.25 7.83 -14.32
C ALA A 30 -10.11 6.59 -14.62
N SER A 31 -10.76 5.97 -13.62
CA SER A 31 -11.53 4.73 -13.82
C SER A 31 -12.79 4.68 -12.96
N ALA A 32 -13.96 4.60 -13.63
CA ALA A 32 -15.24 4.39 -12.97
C ALA A 32 -15.24 3.14 -12.08
N ARG A 33 -14.72 2.01 -12.58
CA ARG A 33 -14.63 0.77 -11.79
C ARG A 33 -13.80 0.89 -10.51
N LYS A 34 -12.72 1.70 -10.53
CA LYS A 34 -11.93 1.97 -9.31
C LYS A 34 -12.64 2.93 -8.38
N ARG A 35 -13.42 3.88 -8.92
CA ARG A 35 -14.31 4.75 -8.14
C ARG A 35 -15.39 3.95 -7.44
N ASP A 36 -16.09 3.06 -8.14
CA ASP A 36 -17.11 2.19 -7.56
C ASP A 36 -16.51 1.34 -6.43
N ALA A 37 -15.35 0.73 -6.68
CA ALA A 37 -14.63 -0.03 -5.66
C ALA A 37 -14.26 0.85 -4.45
N PHE A 38 -13.85 2.11 -4.67
CA PHE A 38 -13.51 3.05 -3.61
C PHE A 38 -14.73 3.49 -2.79
N GLU A 39 -15.88 3.66 -3.44
CA GLU A 39 -17.17 3.98 -2.79
C GLU A 39 -17.70 2.81 -1.95
N GLU A 40 -17.29 1.58 -2.25
CA GLU A 40 -17.61 0.38 -1.44
C GLU A 40 -16.64 0.13 -0.28
N LEU A 41 -15.47 0.80 -0.25
CA LEU A 41 -14.46 0.55 0.78
C LEU A 41 -14.87 1.15 2.12
N GLN A 42 -14.85 0.32 3.16
CA GLN A 42 -15.00 0.74 4.54
C GLN A 42 -14.00 -0.01 5.44
N GLY A 43 -13.32 0.73 6.31
CA GLY A 43 -12.41 0.18 7.30
C GLY A 43 -11.04 0.86 7.32
N SER A 44 -10.21 0.42 8.27
CA SER A 44 -8.87 0.97 8.51
C SER A 44 -7.77 0.01 8.06
N VAL A 45 -6.78 0.54 7.36
CA VAL A 45 -5.59 -0.16 6.89
C VAL A 45 -4.38 0.49 7.54
N PHE A 46 -3.62 -0.28 8.28
CA PHE A 46 -2.34 0.18 8.81
C PHE A 46 -1.19 -0.29 7.90
N ILE A 47 -0.27 0.60 7.60
CA ILE A 47 0.88 0.31 6.75
C ILE A 47 2.13 0.59 7.56
N VAL A 48 2.99 -0.41 7.68
CA VAL A 48 4.24 -0.36 8.43
C VAL A 48 5.39 -0.58 7.46
N VAL A 49 6.21 0.45 7.30
CA VAL A 49 7.46 0.36 6.57
C VAL A 49 8.53 -0.11 7.55
N ASN A 50 9.01 -1.33 7.37
CA ASN A 50 10.17 -1.82 8.11
C ASN A 50 11.42 -1.26 7.43
N ASP A 51 12.20 -0.42 8.09
CA ASP A 51 13.58 -0.23 7.66
C ASP A 51 14.39 -1.45 8.09
N PRO A 52 14.89 -2.29 7.16
CA PRO A 52 15.84 -3.31 7.55
C PRO A 52 17.13 -2.62 8.05
N PRO A 53 17.80 -3.15 9.07
CA PRO A 53 19.14 -2.70 9.41
C PRO A 53 20.02 -2.87 8.17
N SER A 54 20.51 -1.75 7.61
CA SER A 54 21.46 -1.81 6.49
C SER A 54 22.74 -2.47 7.00
N PRO A 55 23.27 -3.52 6.35
CA PRO A 55 24.59 -4.03 6.69
C PRO A 55 25.63 -2.93 6.45
N PRO A 56 26.66 -2.80 7.32
CA PRO A 56 27.59 -1.68 7.34
C PRO A 56 28.33 -1.47 6.01
N ASP A 57 28.39 -2.50 5.17
CA ASP A 57 29.24 -2.55 3.97
C ASP A 57 28.48 -2.43 2.64
N LEU A 58 27.15 -2.26 2.66
CA LEU A 58 26.37 -1.99 1.45
C LEU A 58 25.89 -0.54 1.43
N PRO A 59 25.89 0.12 0.25
CA PRO A 59 25.27 1.43 0.12
C PRO A 59 23.82 1.31 0.58
N ARG A 60 23.41 2.18 1.51
CA ARG A 60 22.00 2.29 1.92
C ARG A 60 21.19 2.31 0.64
N ALA A 61 20.34 1.29 0.46
CA ALA A 61 19.32 1.32 -0.56
C ALA A 61 18.68 2.71 -0.46
N SER A 62 18.80 3.54 -1.50
CA SER A 62 18.22 4.89 -1.52
C SER A 62 16.72 4.80 -1.36
N VAL A 63 16.27 4.68 -0.13
CA VAL A 63 14.92 4.98 0.30
C VAL A 63 14.83 6.49 0.14
N ALA A 64 13.85 6.96 -0.63
CA ALA A 64 13.66 8.39 -0.79
C ALA A 64 13.56 9.03 0.61
N PRO A 65 14.30 10.11 0.90
CA PRO A 65 14.30 10.72 2.23
C PRO A 65 12.85 11.05 2.64
N GLY A 66 12.45 10.58 3.83
CA GLY A 66 11.08 10.72 4.35
C GLY A 66 10.16 9.50 4.17
N TRP A 67 10.66 8.39 3.64
CA TRP A 67 9.92 7.12 3.46
C TRP A 67 10.20 6.10 4.58
N GLY A 68 10.19 6.56 5.81
CA GLY A 68 10.23 5.71 7.00
C GLY A 68 8.96 5.91 7.83
N GLY A 69 8.53 4.87 8.54
CA GLY A 69 7.46 4.98 9.53
C GLY A 69 6.22 4.15 9.22
N ALA A 70 5.09 4.59 9.76
CA ALA A 70 3.84 3.89 9.62
C ALA A 70 2.72 4.88 9.31
N LEU A 71 1.67 4.45 8.62
CA LEU A 71 0.53 5.29 8.29
C LEU A 71 -0.76 4.50 8.35
N THR A 72 -1.86 5.19 8.62
CA THR A 72 -3.20 4.62 8.66
C THR A 72 -4.04 5.21 7.54
N LEU A 73 -4.60 4.35 6.69
CA LEU A 73 -5.61 4.71 5.70
C LEU A 73 -6.99 4.36 6.29
N ARG A 74 -7.87 5.35 6.43
CA ARG A 74 -9.24 5.13 6.89
C ARG A 74 -10.20 5.36 5.75
N PHE A 75 -10.79 4.28 5.26
CA PHE A 75 -11.80 4.29 4.21
C PHE A 75 -13.19 4.35 4.84
N ASP A 76 -14.02 5.22 4.30
CA ASP A 76 -15.40 5.41 4.71
C ASP A 76 -16.27 5.76 3.49
N LEU A 77 -16.67 4.73 2.73
CA LEU A 77 -17.64 4.78 1.62
C LEU A 77 -17.37 5.91 0.62
N GLY A 78 -16.20 5.90 -0.01
CA GLY A 78 -15.79 6.92 -0.97
C GLY A 78 -15.08 8.12 -0.34
N GLN A 79 -14.78 8.06 0.96
CA GLN A 79 -13.89 8.97 1.65
C GLN A 79 -12.63 8.22 2.10
N LEU A 80 -11.47 8.89 2.01
CA LEU A 80 -10.20 8.40 2.54
C LEU A 80 -9.53 9.49 3.36
N ALA A 81 -9.31 9.21 4.64
CA ALA A 81 -8.40 9.97 5.49
C ALA A 81 -7.09 9.21 5.67
N ILE A 82 -5.95 9.86 5.40
CA ILE A 82 -4.62 9.29 5.64
C ILE A 82 -4.01 9.96 6.85
N HIS A 83 -3.56 9.17 7.82
CA HIS A 83 -2.90 9.63 9.02
C HIS A 83 -1.45 9.13 9.06
N ASP A 84 -0.55 9.99 9.51
CA ASP A 84 0.79 9.56 9.93
C ASP A 84 0.70 8.82 11.27
N GLY A 85 1.29 7.63 11.33
CA GLY A 85 1.22 6.72 12.48
C GLY A 85 -0.05 5.85 12.55
N LEU A 86 -0.21 5.20 13.70
CA LEU A 86 -1.34 4.33 14.01
C LEU A 86 -2.50 5.14 14.56
N VAL A 87 -3.68 5.06 13.92
CA VAL A 87 -4.91 5.69 14.41
C VAL A 87 -6.01 4.64 14.54
N GLY A 88 -6.50 4.45 15.77
CA GLY A 88 -7.53 3.45 16.08
C GLY A 88 -7.03 2.01 15.94
N VAL A 89 -7.97 1.08 15.78
CA VAL A 89 -7.67 -0.34 15.57
C VAL A 89 -7.74 -0.65 14.07
N PRO A 90 -6.65 -1.13 13.44
CA PRO A 90 -6.65 -1.44 12.02
C PRO A 90 -7.32 -2.78 11.75
N VAL A 91 -8.16 -2.81 10.71
CA VAL A 91 -8.82 -4.04 10.24
C VAL A 91 -7.83 -4.92 9.47
N ILE A 92 -6.93 -4.28 8.72
CA ILE A 92 -5.84 -4.96 8.00
C ILE A 92 -4.52 -4.24 8.22
N THR A 93 -3.40 -4.97 8.16
CA THR A 93 -2.06 -4.37 8.27
C THR A 93 -1.15 -4.88 7.15
N PHE A 94 -0.60 -3.95 6.38
CA PHE A 94 0.48 -4.21 5.44
C PHE A 94 1.81 -3.91 6.11
N ARG A 95 2.74 -4.87 6.12
CA ARG A 95 4.07 -4.68 6.70
C ARG A 95 5.13 -5.19 5.74
N GLY A 96 6.13 -4.39 5.43
CA GLY A 96 7.22 -4.81 4.54
C GLY A 96 8.34 -3.79 4.44
N ALA A 97 9.43 -4.18 3.77
CA ALA A 97 10.53 -3.28 3.43
C ALA A 97 10.02 -2.10 2.58
N PRO A 98 10.71 -0.93 2.59
CA PRO A 98 10.23 0.28 1.92
C PRO A 98 9.93 -0.02 0.45
N ARG A 99 10.88 -0.63 -0.27
CA ARG A 99 10.78 -1.06 -1.68
C ARG A 99 9.50 -1.84 -2.02
N LEU A 100 9.03 -2.69 -1.11
CA LEU A 100 7.81 -3.47 -1.31
C LEU A 100 6.55 -2.64 -1.10
N ILE A 101 6.56 -1.77 -0.10
CA ILE A 101 5.46 -0.81 0.14
C ILE A 101 5.39 0.22 -1.00
N GLU A 102 6.53 0.68 -1.52
CA GLU A 102 6.56 1.58 -2.67
C GLU A 102 6.00 0.95 -3.94
N GLY A 103 6.20 -0.36 -4.08
CA GLY A 103 5.72 -1.15 -5.21
C GLY A 103 4.24 -1.53 -5.13
N LEU A 104 3.54 -1.26 -4.01
CA LEU A 104 2.11 -1.59 -3.85
C LEU A 104 1.23 -1.11 -5.03
N PRO A 105 1.39 0.14 -5.54
CA PRO A 105 0.63 0.62 -6.69
C PRO A 105 0.91 -0.11 -8.01
N GLU A 106 2.04 -0.80 -8.13
CA GLU A 106 2.43 -1.53 -9.34
C GLU A 106 2.01 -3.01 -9.29
N LEU A 107 1.41 -3.45 -8.17
CA LEU A 107 0.94 -4.83 -8.05
C LEU A 107 -0.30 -5.06 -8.94
N ARG A 108 -0.29 -6.16 -9.69
CA ARG A 108 -1.51 -6.72 -10.29
C ARG A 108 -2.02 -7.86 -9.41
N PRO A 109 -3.22 -7.74 -8.82
CA PRO A 109 -3.81 -8.86 -8.12
C PRO A 109 -4.36 -9.86 -9.13
N THR A 110 -3.76 -11.04 -9.16
CA THR A 110 -4.31 -12.20 -9.85
C THR A 110 -5.32 -12.89 -8.92
N LEU A 111 -6.52 -13.13 -9.42
CA LEU A 111 -7.66 -13.77 -8.73
C LEU A 111 -7.35 -15.18 -8.17
N ALA A 112 -6.21 -15.77 -8.52
CA ALA A 112 -5.85 -17.15 -8.22
C ALA A 112 -4.99 -17.35 -6.96
N GLY A 113 -4.88 -16.36 -6.06
CA GLY A 113 -4.09 -16.48 -4.82
C GLY A 113 -2.59 -16.76 -5.05
N ARG A 114 -2.12 -16.70 -6.30
CA ARG A 114 -0.74 -16.95 -6.71
C ARG A 114 -0.14 -15.66 -7.21
N ALA A 115 0.75 -15.11 -6.37
CA ALA A 115 1.81 -14.15 -6.66
C ALA A 115 1.58 -13.19 -7.84
N VAL A 116 1.32 -11.93 -7.49
CA VAL A 116 1.76 -10.68 -8.13
C VAL A 116 2.48 -10.88 -9.48
N GLN A 117 1.76 -10.65 -10.58
CA GLN A 117 2.36 -10.46 -11.91
C GLN A 117 2.41 -8.97 -12.25
N GLY A 118 3.50 -8.29 -11.86
CA GLY A 118 3.94 -7.00 -12.42
C GLY A 118 5.41 -7.13 -12.87
N SER A 119 5.71 -6.79 -14.12
CA SER A 119 7.04 -6.88 -14.77
C SER A 119 7.83 -5.57 -14.53
N VAL A 120 9.17 -5.49 -14.38
CA VAL A 120 10.23 -6.17 -15.19
C VAL A 120 11.51 -6.54 -14.41
N ALA A 121 11.63 -6.28 -13.11
CA ALA A 121 12.74 -6.80 -12.26
C ALA A 121 12.34 -8.02 -11.41
N SER A 122 11.09 -8.46 -11.56
CA SER A 122 10.32 -9.06 -10.46
C SER A 122 10.46 -10.58 -10.33
N LEU A 123 10.87 -11.34 -11.36
CA LEU A 123 11.00 -12.81 -11.23
C LEU A 123 12.36 -13.26 -10.68
N SER A 124 13.45 -12.56 -10.98
CA SER A 124 14.76 -12.78 -10.35
C SER A 124 14.78 -12.21 -8.93
N ALA A 125 14.15 -11.06 -8.70
CA ALA A 125 13.92 -10.51 -7.36
C ALA A 125 13.01 -11.40 -6.51
N LEU A 126 11.95 -12.01 -7.06
CA LEU A 126 11.12 -12.99 -6.33
C LEU A 126 11.89 -14.25 -5.92
N ARG A 127 12.87 -14.72 -6.72
CA ARG A 127 13.77 -15.82 -6.32
C ARG A 127 14.76 -15.39 -5.23
N TRP A 128 15.21 -14.14 -5.25
CA TRP A 128 16.08 -13.57 -4.21
C TRP A 128 15.31 -13.33 -2.90
N VAL A 129 14.08 -12.81 -2.98
CA VAL A 129 13.13 -12.59 -1.87
C VAL A 129 12.70 -13.91 -1.23
N ARG A 130 12.57 -15.00 -2.01
CA ARG A 130 12.31 -16.34 -1.46
C ARG A 130 13.49 -16.91 -0.65
N ARG A 131 14.71 -16.37 -0.82
CA ARG A 131 15.92 -16.69 -0.02
C ARG A 131 16.08 -15.80 1.22
N GLN A 132 15.34 -14.69 1.30
CA GLN A 132 15.31 -13.71 2.39
C GLN A 132 13.94 -13.79 3.08
N SER A 133 13.69 -14.87 3.83
CA SER A 133 12.38 -15.15 4.43
C SER A 133 11.95 -14.20 5.57
N GLU A 134 12.64 -13.07 5.76
CA GLU A 134 12.30 -12.03 6.75
C GLU A 134 11.71 -10.76 6.11
N ASP A 135 12.02 -10.48 4.84
CA ASP A 135 11.65 -9.25 4.11
C ASP A 135 10.37 -9.37 3.26
N ALA A 136 9.57 -10.43 3.44
CA ALA A 136 8.32 -10.60 2.70
C ALA A 136 7.28 -9.53 3.11
N LEU A 137 6.50 -9.03 2.14
CA LEU A 137 5.30 -8.23 2.42
C LEU A 137 4.30 -9.10 3.18
N LYS A 138 4.09 -8.80 4.46
CA LYS A 138 3.13 -9.47 5.33
C LYS A 138 1.82 -8.70 5.33
N VAL A 139 0.72 -9.41 5.11
CA VAL A 139 -0.63 -8.86 5.15
C VAL A 139 -1.41 -9.52 6.28
N TYR A 140 -1.60 -8.81 7.39
CA TYR A 140 -2.43 -9.27 8.50
C TYR A 140 -3.89 -8.90 8.26
N GLY A 141 -4.81 -9.76 8.67
CA GLY A 141 -6.25 -9.56 8.47
C GLY A 141 -6.80 -10.02 7.11
N LEU A 142 -5.95 -10.44 6.17
CA LEU A 142 -6.36 -10.91 4.83
C LEU A 142 -7.43 -12.02 4.88
N GLY A 143 -7.27 -13.01 5.77
CA GLY A 143 -8.21 -14.13 5.89
C GLY A 143 -9.59 -13.73 6.44
N ARG A 144 -9.67 -12.62 7.19
CA ARG A 144 -10.91 -12.15 7.84
C ARG A 144 -11.58 -11.01 7.07
N HIS A 145 -10.81 -10.24 6.29
CA HIS A 145 -11.27 -9.09 5.52
C HIS A 145 -10.77 -9.10 4.07
N PRO A 146 -10.96 -10.20 3.31
CA PRO A 146 -10.41 -10.33 1.96
C PRO A 146 -10.96 -9.28 0.97
N ARG A 147 -12.23 -8.86 1.15
CA ARG A 147 -12.85 -7.81 0.32
C ARG A 147 -12.16 -6.47 0.49
N LEU A 148 -11.90 -6.07 1.74
CA LEU A 148 -11.17 -4.83 2.04
C LEU A 148 -9.75 -4.88 1.47
N THR A 149 -9.03 -5.99 1.68
CA THR A 149 -7.67 -6.14 1.13
C THR A 149 -7.64 -6.03 -0.39
N LEU A 150 -8.51 -6.75 -1.09
CA LEU A 150 -8.56 -6.73 -2.56
C LEU A 150 -9.04 -5.37 -3.10
N GLY A 151 -10.01 -4.74 -2.44
CA GLY A 151 -10.49 -3.41 -2.81
C GLY A 151 -9.41 -2.34 -2.64
N VAL A 152 -8.65 -2.39 -1.55
CA VAL A 152 -7.51 -1.47 -1.31
C VAL A 152 -6.42 -1.67 -2.36
N LEU A 153 -6.05 -2.93 -2.65
CA LEU A 153 -5.08 -3.22 -3.72
C LEU A 153 -5.60 -2.75 -5.09
N ARG A 154 -6.89 -2.85 -5.36
CA ARG A 154 -7.52 -2.37 -6.60
C ARG A 154 -7.46 -0.86 -6.76
N VAL A 155 -7.78 -0.13 -5.70
CA VAL A 155 -7.80 1.33 -5.69
C VAL A 155 -6.38 1.90 -5.74
N LEU A 156 -5.41 1.24 -5.10
CA LEU A 156 -3.99 1.62 -5.16
C LEU A 156 -3.33 1.24 -6.49
N SER A 157 -3.71 0.12 -7.10
CA SER A 157 -3.12 -0.38 -8.34
C SER A 157 -3.26 0.61 -9.49
N ARG A 158 -2.17 0.98 -10.16
CA ARG A 158 -2.16 1.82 -11.37
C ARG A 158 -2.65 1.09 -12.62
N HIS A 159 -2.59 -0.24 -12.63
CA HIS A 159 -3.07 -1.03 -13.76
C HIS A 159 -4.61 -0.95 -13.91
N ARG A 160 -5.10 -1.15 -15.15
CA ARG A 160 -6.54 -1.24 -15.45
C ARG A 160 -7.06 -2.60 -14.97
N TRP A 161 -8.19 -2.58 -14.27
CA TRP A 161 -8.87 -3.76 -13.73
C TRP A 161 -10.11 -4.11 -14.54
#